data_AF-A0A2T7T8Q5-F1
#
_entry.id   AF-A0A2T7T8Q5-F1
#
_cell.length_a   1.000
_cell.length_b   1.000
_cell.length_c   1.000
_cell.angle_alpha   90.00
_cell.angle_beta   90.00
_cell.angle_gamma   90.00
#
_symmetry.space_group_name_H-M   'P 1'
#
loop_
_entity.id
_entity.type
_entity.pdbx_description
1 polymer ?
#
loop_
_entity_poly.entity_id
_entity_poly.type
_entity_poly.pdbx_seq_one_letter_code
_entity_poly.pdbx_strand_id
1 'polypeptide(L)'
;MEADELREGVCTTAQGSWIVTTFPAEKFQRSWLDAASMYGGTYLVGPRWTIGAEPELLKRLRAKVGGDLRQLRGMNSPAASSPSG
;
A
#
# COMPACT_ATOMS: atom_id res chain seq x y z
N MET A 1 2.02 -22.27 15.93
CA MET A 1 2.11 -20.88 15.46
C MET A 1 2.08 -20.96 13.95
N GLU A 2 0.90 -20.85 13.35
CA GLU A 2 0.81 -20.78 11.89
C GLU A 2 1.26 -19.37 11.51
N ALA A 3 2.49 -19.27 11.02
CA ALA A 3 2.89 -18.10 10.27
C ALA A 3 2.03 -18.12 9.01
N ASP A 4 0.86 -17.50 9.06
CA ASP A 4 0.16 -17.12 7.83
C ASP A 4 0.97 -15.97 7.23
N GLU A 5 2.11 -16.37 6.66
CA GLU A 5 3.20 -15.49 6.29
C GLU A 5 2.71 -14.49 5.27
N LEU A 6 3.03 -13.22 5.50
CA LEU A 6 2.90 -12.18 4.49
C LEU A 6 3.60 -12.68 3.21
N ARG A 7 2.85 -12.82 2.12
CA ARG A 7 3.40 -13.24 0.84
C ARG A 7 3.66 -12.01 0.01
N GLU A 8 4.94 -11.72 -0.19
CA GLU A 8 5.40 -10.61 -1.00
C GLU A 8 6.04 -11.10 -2.30
N GLY A 9 5.67 -10.47 -3.40
CA GLY A 9 6.29 -10.68 -4.72
C GLY A 9 6.87 -9.37 -5.22
N VAL A 10 8.15 -9.37 -5.56
CA VAL A 10 8.83 -8.23 -6.19
C VAL A 10 8.89 -8.47 -7.69
N CYS A 11 8.49 -7.47 -8.46
CA CYS A 11 8.57 -7.48 -9.92
C CYS A 11 9.46 -6.32 -10.38
N THR A 12 10.45 -6.64 -11.21
CA THR A 12 11.33 -5.66 -11.85
C THR A 12 11.26 -5.85 -13.36
N THR A 13 10.90 -4.81 -14.09
CA THR A 13 10.76 -4.84 -15.55
C THR A 13 11.28 -3.54 -16.17
N ALA A 14 11.36 -3.49 -17.50
CA ALA A 14 11.62 -2.24 -18.22
C ALA A 14 10.57 -1.13 -17.97
N GLN A 15 9.38 -1.48 -17.48
CA GLN A 15 8.31 -0.52 -17.17
C GLN A 15 8.41 0.07 -15.75
N GLY A 16 9.34 -0.46 -14.93
CA GLY A 16 9.55 -0.10 -13.53
C GLY A 16 9.47 -1.31 -12.60
N SER A 17 9.61 -1.01 -11.31
CA SER A 17 9.56 -1.99 -10.23
C SER A 17 8.34 -1.79 -9.35
N TRP A 18 7.72 -2.88 -8.94
CA TRP A 18 6.60 -2.86 -8.00
C TRP A 18 6.66 -4.07 -7.07
N ILE A 19 6.05 -3.91 -5.91
CA ILE A 19 5.95 -4.94 -4.87
C ILE A 19 4.47 -5.25 -4.67
N VAL A 20 4.11 -6.52 -4.72
CA VAL A 20 2.76 -7.01 -4.43
C VAL A 20 2.80 -7.73 -3.09
N THR A 21 2.00 -7.27 -2.13
CA THR A 21 1.83 -7.94 -0.83
C THR A 21 0.42 -8.50 -0.77
N THR A 22 0.28 -9.78 -0.46
CA THR A 22 -1.03 -10.45 -0.31
C THR A 22 -1.27 -10.90 1.12
N PHE A 23 -2.53 -10.93 1.52
CA PHE A 23 -2.95 -11.15 2.89
C PHE A 23 -3.97 -12.29 2.98
N PRO A 24 -3.97 -13.10 4.05
CA PRO A 24 -5.00 -14.13 4.25
C PRO A 24 -6.40 -13.55 4.45
N ALA A 25 -6.49 -12.38 5.10
CA ALA A 25 -7.74 -11.67 5.37
C ALA A 25 -7.54 -10.15 5.34
N GLU A 26 -8.63 -9.42 5.06
CA GLU A 26 -8.60 -7.94 4.93
C GLU A 26 -8.16 -7.23 6.21
N LYS A 27 -8.40 -7.83 7.39
CA LYS A 27 -7.93 -7.25 8.66
C LYS A 27 -6.40 -7.10 8.70
N PHE A 28 -5.66 -8.07 8.14
CA PHE A 28 -4.21 -8.04 8.12
C PHE A 28 -3.68 -7.02 7.11
N GLN A 29 -4.37 -6.87 5.97
CA GLN A 29 -4.09 -5.80 5.01
C GLN A 29 -4.26 -4.41 5.64
N ARG A 30 -5.36 -4.19 6.38
CA ARG A 30 -5.59 -2.91 7.06
C ARG A 30 -4.51 -2.62 8.09
N SER A 31 -4.20 -3.60 8.95
CA SER A 31 -3.11 -3.47 9.93
C SER A 31 -1.75 -3.19 9.26
N TRP A 32 -1.47 -3.82 8.12
CA TRP A 32 -0.25 -3.58 7.36
C TRP A 32 -0.22 -2.15 6.77
N LEU A 33 -1.33 -1.66 6.20
CA LEU A 33 -1.42 -0.29 5.68
C LEU A 33 -1.28 0.76 6.80
N ASP A 34 -1.81 0.49 7.99
CA ASP A 34 -1.66 1.37 9.14
C ASP A 34 -0.20 1.41 9.61
N ALA A 35 0.47 0.25 9.69
CA ALA A 35 1.90 0.18 9.97
C ALA A 35 2.73 0.89 8.88
N ALA A 36 2.45 0.64 7.59
CA ALA A 36 3.13 1.26 6.47
C ALA A 36 2.93 2.78 6.39
N SER A 37 1.85 3.30 6.98
CA SER A 37 1.56 4.74 7.01
C SER A 37 2.65 5.54 7.69
N MET A 38 3.48 4.94 8.56
CA MET A 38 4.65 5.62 9.14
C MET A 38 5.65 6.12 8.09
N TYR A 39 5.80 5.36 7.00
CA TYR A 39 6.69 5.66 5.89
C TYR A 39 6.02 6.53 4.82
N GLY A 40 4.68 6.57 4.82
CA GLY A 40 3.90 7.24 3.79
C GLY A 40 3.96 6.51 2.44
N GLY A 41 3.72 7.25 1.36
CA GLY A 41 3.74 6.72 -0.01
C GLY A 41 2.35 6.53 -0.61
N THR A 42 2.30 6.08 -1.87
CA THR A 42 1.06 5.77 -2.57
C THR A 42 1.02 4.28 -2.85
N TYR A 43 -0.14 3.67 -2.62
CA TYR A 43 -0.37 2.25 -2.84
C TYR A 43 -1.64 2.06 -3.67
N LEU A 44 -1.66 1.00 -4.47
CA LEU A 44 -2.90 0.48 -5.03
C LEU A 44 -3.42 -0.62 -4.11
N VAL A 45 -4.67 -0.51 -3.69
CA VAL A 45 -5.27 -1.38 -2.67
C VAL A 45 -6.47 -2.10 -3.27
N GLY A 46 -6.49 -3.43 -3.19
CA GLY A 46 -7.64 -4.24 -3.56
C GLY A 46 -7.95 -5.32 -2.51
N PRO A 47 -8.87 -6.26 -2.77
CA PRO A 47 -9.30 -7.22 -1.76
C PRO A 47 -8.13 -8.13 -1.31
N ARG A 48 -7.63 -7.91 -0.09
CA ARG A 48 -6.52 -8.67 0.51
C ARG A 48 -5.19 -8.59 -0.25
N TRP A 49 -4.92 -7.50 -0.95
CA TRP A 49 -3.62 -7.25 -1.57
C TRP A 49 -3.30 -5.75 -1.71
N THR A 50 -2.01 -5.43 -1.66
CA THR A 50 -1.50 -4.07 -1.90
C THR A 50 -0.41 -4.10 -2.95
N ILE A 51 -0.31 -3.06 -3.77
CA ILE A 51 0.81 -2.84 -4.67
C ILE A 51 1.49 -1.53 -4.31
N GLY A 52 2.77 -1.60 -3.97
CA GLY A 52 3.65 -0.45 -3.79
C GLY A 52 4.48 -0.22 -5.06
N ALA A 53 4.43 0.98 -5.62
CA ALA A 53 5.22 1.40 -6.78
C ALA A 53 5.21 2.93 -6.92
N GLU A 54 5.92 3.46 -7.91
CA GLU A 54 5.81 4.87 -8.26
C GLU A 54 4.39 5.23 -8.75
N PRO A 55 3.88 6.46 -8.47
CA PRO A 55 2.50 6.85 -8.75
C PRO A 55 2.04 6.64 -10.20
N GLU A 56 2.89 6.95 -11.18
CA GLU A 56 2.57 6.76 -12.60
C GLU A 56 2.46 5.27 -12.97
N LEU A 57 3.28 4.42 -12.36
CA LEU A 57 3.19 2.98 -12.55
C LEU A 57 1.93 2.42 -11.89
N LEU A 58 1.55 2.90 -10.70
CA LEU A 58 0.30 2.50 -10.04
C LEU A 58 -0.93 2.86 -10.85
N LYS A 59 -0.96 4.03 -11.52
CA LYS A 59 -2.05 4.40 -12.44
C LYS A 59 -2.18 3.39 -13.59
N ARG A 60 -1.06 2.98 -14.18
CA ARG A 60 -1.03 1.95 -15.24
C ARG A 60 -1.46 0.57 -14.73
N LEU A 61 -1.00 0.18 -13.54
CA LEU A 61 -1.36 -1.10 -12.93
C LEU A 61 -2.84 -1.14 -12.54
N ARG A 62 -3.40 -0.04 -12.03
CA ARG A 62 -4.83 0.09 -11.71
C ARG A 62 -5.73 -0.21 -12.89
N ALA A 63 -5.36 0.22 -14.10
CA ALA A 63 -6.11 -0.09 -15.31
C ALA A 63 -6.15 -1.59 -15.63
N LYS A 64 -5.20 -2.38 -15.11
CA LYS A 64 -5.11 -3.84 -15.34
C LYS A 64 -5.74 -4.66 -14.22
N VAL A 65 -5.52 -4.27 -12.96
CA VAL A 65 -5.90 -5.09 -11.79
C VAL A 65 -7.01 -4.48 -10.93
N GLY A 66 -7.46 -3.27 -11.26
CA GLY A 66 -8.45 -2.53 -10.47
C GLY A 66 -7.87 -2.00 -9.16
N GLY A 67 -8.73 -1.86 -8.15
CA GLY A 67 -8.38 -1.32 -6.84
C GLY A 67 -8.34 0.20 -6.78
N ASP A 68 -8.03 0.69 -5.58
CA ASP A 68 -8.07 2.09 -5.22
C ASP A 68 -6.68 2.63 -4.89
N LEU A 69 -6.35 3.79 -5.45
CA LEU A 69 -5.14 4.52 -5.09
C LEU A 69 -5.34 5.13 -3.70
N ARG A 70 -4.53 4.71 -2.73
CA ARG A 70 -4.52 5.23 -1.37
C ARG A 70 -3.18 5.89 -1.10
N GLN A 71 -3.20 7.18 -0.80
CA GLN A 71 -2.05 7.90 -0.29
C GLN A 71 -1.99 7.72 1.23
N LEU A 72 -0.90 7.15 1.73
CA LEU A 72 -0.63 7.06 3.15
C LEU A 72 0.09 8.34 3.59
N ARG A 73 -0.45 9.00 4.62
CA ARG A 73 0.19 10.19 5.20
C ARG A 73 1.23 9.74 6.21
N GLY A 74 2.50 9.99 5.89
CA GLY A 74 3.64 9.78 6.79
C GLY A 74 3.47 10.51 8.11
N MET A 75 4.05 9.99 9.20
CA MET A 75 4.08 10.67 10.51
C MET A 75 4.81 12.04 10.48
N ASN A 76 5.48 12.37 9.38
CA ASN A 76 6.16 13.64 9.13
C ASN A 76 5.40 14.59 8.18
N SER A 77 4.15 14.29 7.84
CA SER A 77 3.27 15.29 7.23
C SER A 77 2.84 16.28 8.32
N PRO A 78 2.86 17.61 8.10
CA PRO A 78 2.31 18.53 9.09
C PRO A 78 0.87 18.11 9.33
N ALA A 79 0.59 17.59 10.53
CA ALA A 79 -0.76 17.41 11.00
C ALA A 79 -1.42 18.78 10.83
N ALA A 80 -2.52 18.84 10.07
CA ALA A 80 -3.40 19.99 10.14
C ALA A 80 -3.66 20.23 11.62
N SER A 81 -3.13 21.32 12.16
CA SER A 81 -3.23 21.68 13.56
C SER A 81 -4.70 21.68 13.93
N SER A 82 -5.16 20.69 14.70
CA SER A 82 -6.45 20.81 15.37
C SER A 82 -6.31 21.94 16.39
N PRO A 83 -7.17 22.98 16.35
CA PRO A 83 -7.17 23.98 17.40
C PRO A 83 -7.73 23.31 18.66
N SER A 84 -6.92 23.20 19.71
CA SER A 84 -7.43 22.95 21.06
C SER A 84 -8.25 24.17 21.48
N GLY A 85 -9.56 23.98 21.57
CA GLY A 85 -10.45 24.88 22.31
C GLY A 85 -10.48 24.51 23.79
#